data_AF-A0A4Q0VTG7-F1
#
_entry.id   AF-A0A4Q0VTG7-F1
#
_cell.length_a   1.000
_cell.length_b   1.000
_cell.length_c   1.000
_cell.angle_alpha   90.00
_cell.angle_beta   90.00
_cell.angle_gamma   90.00
#
_symmetry.space_group_name_H-M   'P 1'
#
loop_
_entity.id
_entity.type
_entity.pdbx_description
1 polymer ?
#
loop_
_entity_poly.entity_id
_entity_poly.type
_entity_poly.pdbx_seq_one_letter_code
_entity_poly.pdbx_strand_id
1 'polypeptide(L)' 'MRKTFSKSFEELVAENKKQLLNDPDALRKIERKLENKQVDYSKKIN' A
#
# COMPACT_ATOMS: atom_id res chain seq x y z
N MET A 1 8.87 19.15 -28.65
CA MET A 1 9.19 19.06 -27.20
C MET A 1 8.28 18.01 -26.57
N ARG A 2 8.82 16.83 -26.25
CA ARG A 2 8.01 15.74 -25.65
C ARG A 2 7.68 16.15 -24.21
N LYS A 3 6.40 16.41 -23.90
CA LYS A 3 5.97 16.73 -22.53
C LYS A 3 6.26 15.53 -21.62
N THR A 4 7.25 15.67 -20.75
CA THR A 4 7.48 14.73 -19.65
C THR A 4 6.41 15.00 -18.61
N PHE A 5 5.32 14.22 -18.65
CA PHE A 5 4.43 14.12 -17.50
C PHE A 5 5.12 13.28 -16.43
N SER A 6 6.14 13.83 -15.79
CA SER A 6 6.75 13.20 -14.61
C SER A 6 5.96 13.69 -13.40
N LYS A 7 4.98 12.90 -12.97
CA LYS A 7 4.46 13.07 -11.62
C LYS A 7 5.61 12.92 -10.63
N SER A 8 5.65 13.76 -9.61
CA SER A 8 6.61 13.57 -8.52
C SER A 8 6.32 12.26 -7.78
N PHE A 9 7.27 11.78 -7.00
CA PHE A 9 7.06 10.60 -6.17
C PHE A 9 5.88 10.83 -5.20
N GLU A 10 5.79 12.02 -4.61
CA GLU A 10 4.72 12.42 -3.70
C GLU A 10 3.36 12.39 -4.38
N GLU A 11 3.26 12.87 -5.63
CA GLU A 11 2.04 12.83 -6.42
C GLU A 11 1.60 11.38 -6.72
N LEU A 12 2.55 10.53 -7.11
CA LEU A 12 2.28 9.10 -7.33
C LEU A 12 1.83 8.40 -6.04
N VAL A 13 2.45 8.73 -4.90
CA VAL A 13 2.07 8.17 -3.60
C VAL A 13 0.66 8.64 -3.21
N ALA A 14 0.33 9.91 -3.43
CA ALA A 14 -0.99 10.46 -3.13
C ALA A 14 -2.08 9.77 -3.98
N GLU A 15 -1.82 9.57 -5.27
CA GLU A 15 -2.73 8.86 -6.17
C GLU A 15 -2.92 7.40 -5.76
N ASN A 16 -1.83 6.69 -5.47
CA ASN A 16 -1.89 5.30 -5.04
C ASN A 16 -2.68 5.17 -3.73
N LYS A 17 -2.46 6.08 -2.76
CA LYS A 17 -3.24 6.11 -1.51
C LYS A 17 -4.74 6.30 -1.80
N LYS A 18 -5.10 7.25 -2.66
CA LYS A 18 -6.49 7.49 -3.03
C LYS A 18 -7.13 6.27 -3.71
N GLN A 19 -6.40 5.59 -4.59
CA GLN A 19 -6.87 4.38 -5.25
C GLN A 19 -7.12 3.26 -4.24
N LEU A 20 -6.17 3.00 -3.34
CA LEU A 20 -6.31 1.99 -2.30
C LEU A 20 -7.50 2.27 -1.38
N LEU A 21 -7.72 3.53 -1.00
CA LEU A 21 -8.85 3.89 -0.13
C LEU A 21 -10.23 3.70 -0.79
N ASN A 22 -10.29 3.73 -2.13
CA ASN A 22 -11.52 3.49 -2.88
C ASN A 22 -11.71 2.01 -3.27
N ASP A 23 -10.75 1.14 -2.94
CA ASP A 23 -10.79 -0.29 -3.24
C ASP A 23 -10.82 -1.10 -1.93
N PRO A 24 -12.01 -1.50 -1.46
CA PRO A 24 -12.16 -2.30 -0.26
C PRO A 24 -11.45 -3.66 -0.31
N ASP A 25 -11.31 -4.27 -1.50
CA ASP A 25 -10.61 -5.54 -1.66
C ASP A 25 -9.10 -5.37 -1.49
N ALA A 26 -8.54 -4.30 -2.05
CA ALA A 26 -7.14 -3.95 -1.85
C ALA A 26 -6.82 -3.69 -0.37
N LEU A 27 -7.69 -2.97 0.35
CA LEU A 27 -7.55 -2.75 1.79
C LEU A 27 -7.57 -4.07 2.57
N ARG A 28 -8.57 -4.93 2.33
CA ARG A 28 -8.65 -6.26 2.97
C ARG A 28 -7.39 -7.11 2.76
N LYS A 29 -6.80 -7.05 1.56
CA LYS A 29 -5.56 -7.76 1.25
C LYS A 29 -4.37 -7.20 2.02
N ILE A 30 -4.32 -5.89 2.23
CA ILE A 30 -3.28 -5.24 3.04
C ILE A 30 -3.42 -5.66 4.50
N GLU A 31 -4.64 -5.59 5.05
CA GLU A 31 -4.94 -5.98 6.44
C GLU A 31 -4.52 -7.43 6.71
N ARG A 32 -4.95 -8.37 5.86
CA ARG A 32 -4.57 -9.79 6.00
C ARG A 32 -3.04 -9.99 6.00
N LYS A 33 -2.32 -9.24 5.15
CA LYS A 33 -0.85 -9.32 5.13
C LYS A 33 -0.22 -8.78 6.42
N LEU A 34 -0.77 -7.72 6.99
CA LEU A 34 -0.30 -7.16 8.26
C LEU A 34 -0.56 -8.11 9.42
N GLU A 35 -1.75 -8.70 9.48
CA GLU A 35 -2.10 -9.73 10.47
C GLU A 35 -1.14 -10.91 10.42
N ASN A 36 -0.91 -11.47 9.22
CA ASN A 36 0.04 -12.57 9.04
C ASN A 36 1.44 -12.19 9.52
N LYS A 37 1.90 -10.97 9.19
CA LYS A 37 3.22 -10.48 9.61
C LYS A 37 3.30 -10.31 11.13
N GLN A 38 2.24 -9.85 11.79
CA GLN A 38 2.17 -9.76 13.25
C GLN A 38 2.21 -11.15 13.89
N VAL A 39 1.43 -12.09 13.37
CA VAL A 39 1.44 -13.50 13.81
C VAL A 39 2.84 -14.10 13.69
N ASP A 40 3.50 -13.90 12.54
CA ASP A 40 4.86 -14.39 12.30
C ASP A 40 5.88 -13.74 13.23
N TYR A 41 5.72 -12.45 13.55
CA TYR A 41 6.57 -11.75 14.50
C TYR A 41 6.40 -12.30 15.92
N SER A 42 5.15 -12.46 16.39
CA SER A 42 4.85 -13.01 17.71
C SER A 42 5.32 -14.46 17.89
N LYS A 43 5.26 -15.28 16.83
CA LYS A 43 5.78 -16.66 16.83
C LYS A 43 7.30 -16.75 16.92
N LYS A 44 8.04 -15.73 16.52
CA LYS A 44 9.52 -15.71 16.58
C LYS A 44 10.07 -15.30 17.94
N ILE A 45 9.23 -14.70 18.78
CA ILE A 45 9.63 -14.14 20.09
C ILE A 45 9.35 -15.13 21.22
N ASN A 46 8.43 -16.08 21.02
CA ASN A 46 8.26 -17.26 21.88
C ASN A 46 9.12 -18.41 21.39
#